data_AF-A0A2N6TIC6-F1
#
_entry.id   AF-A0A2N6TIC6-F1
#
_cell.length_a   1.000
_cell.length_b   1.000
_cell.length_c   1.000
_cell.angle_alpha   90.00
_cell.angle_beta   90.00
_cell.angle_gamma   90.00
#
_symmetry.space_group_name_H-M   'P 1'
#
loop_
_entity.id
_entity.type
_entity.pdbx_description
1 polymer ?
#
loop_
_entity_poly.entity_id
_entity_poly.type
_entity_poly.pdbx_seq_one_letter_code
_entity_poly.pdbx_strand_id
1 'polypeptide(L)'
;MEKEMICIVCPIGCHISVNTETYEVKGNSCPRGEVYGKEELIAPKRVVTSTVKIKNALDKRCPVKTEKSIPKELNFKLMDELKNIELTAPVKRGDIVIKNVFNTGVDVVVTKDM
;
A
#
# COMPACT_ATOMS: atom_id res chain seq x y z
N MET A 1 17.35 7.14 21.12
CA MET A 1 16.77 5.88 21.66
C MET A 1 16.70 4.83 20.54
N GLU A 2 16.64 3.53 20.85
CA GLU A 2 16.48 2.49 19.82
C GLU A 2 15.03 1.97 19.78
N LYS A 3 14.52 1.70 18.57
CA LYS A 3 13.20 1.12 18.34
C LYS A 3 13.33 -0.16 17.51
N GLU A 4 12.92 -1.27 18.11
CA GLU A 4 12.87 -2.59 17.50
C GLU A 4 11.64 -2.76 16.61
N MET A 5 11.81 -3.41 15.46
CA MET A 5 10.72 -3.76 14.56
C MET A 5 11.07 -4.87 13.58
N ILE A 6 10.06 -5.42 12.91
CA ILE A 6 10.25 -6.41 11.85
C ILE A 6 10.18 -5.72 10.48
N CYS A 7 11.16 -5.98 9.63
CA CYS A 7 11.13 -5.56 8.23
C CYS A 7 10.07 -6.35 7.46
N ILE A 8 9.00 -5.68 7.03
CA ILE A 8 7.87 -6.34 6.32
C ILE A 8 7.99 -6.32 4.80
N VAL A 9 9.12 -5.84 4.26
CA VAL A 9 9.31 -5.65 2.81
C VAL A 9 9.35 -6.97 2.05
N CYS A 10 9.76 -8.06 2.71
CA CYS A 10 9.88 -9.38 2.08
C CYS A 10 9.69 -10.49 3.13
N PRO A 11 9.45 -11.74 2.72
CA PRO A 11 9.08 -12.83 3.64
C PRO A 11 10.20 -13.25 4.61
N ILE A 12 11.44 -12.77 4.45
CA ILE A 12 12.54 -13.04 5.39
C ILE A 12 12.26 -12.44 6.77
N GLY A 13 11.58 -11.28 6.83
CA GLY A 13 11.18 -10.70 8.11
C GLY A 13 12.34 -10.34 9.05
N CYS A 14 13.41 -9.69 8.55
CA CYS A 14 14.55 -9.31 9.39
C CYS A 14 14.11 -8.54 10.64
N HIS A 15 14.63 -8.93 11.81
CA HIS A 15 14.54 -8.12 13.03
C HIS A 15 15.52 -6.96 12.90
N ILE A 16 15.00 -5.74 12.92
CA ILE A 16 15.80 -4.54 12.75
C ILE A 16 15.60 -3.60 13.95
N SER A 17 16.69 -2.92 14.30
CA SER A 17 16.68 -1.84 15.29
C SER A 17 16.98 -0.53 14.60
N VAL A 18 16.18 0.50 14.90
CA VAL A 18 16.34 1.83 14.32
C VAL A 18 16.58 2.85 15.41
N ASN A 19 17.67 3.60 15.31
CA ASN A 19 17.93 4.73 16.21
C ASN A 19 16.98 5.89 15.88
N THR A 20 16.20 6.35 16.84
CA THR A 20 15.16 7.37 16.65
C THR A 20 15.71 8.78 16.41
N GLU A 21 16.99 9.03 16.69
CA GLU A 21 17.64 10.33 16.54
C GLU A 21 18.50 10.38 15.28
N THR A 22 19.29 9.32 15.01
CA THR A 22 20.20 9.25 13.86
C THR A 22 19.59 8.57 12.64
N TYR A 23 18.48 7.85 12.80
CA TYR A 23 17.86 6.98 11.80
C TYR A 23 18.78 5.88 11.27
N GLU A 24 19.85 5.56 12.01
CA GLU A 24 20.69 4.40 11.70
C GLU A 24 19.88 3.12 11.88
N VAL A 25 19.93 2.22 10.89
CA VAL A 25 19.23 0.93 10.92
C VAL A 25 20.25 -0.19 11.03
N LYS A 26 20.02 -1.12 11.96
CA LYS A 26 20.84 -2.32 12.17
C LYS A 26 19.98 -3.58 12.08
N GLY A 27 20.61 -4.71 11.75
CA GLY A 27 19.94 -6.02 11.64
C GLY A 27 19.31 -6.31 10.27
N ASN A 28 19.32 -5.36 9.33
CA ASN A 28 18.86 -5.59 7.97
C ASN A 28 19.87 -6.41 7.16
N SER A 29 19.40 -7.47 6.49
CA SER A 29 20.24 -8.28 5.61
C SER A 29 20.38 -7.70 4.18
N CYS A 30 19.72 -6.57 3.90
CA CYS A 30 19.77 -5.92 2.59
C CYS A 30 19.46 -4.41 2.68
N PRO A 31 19.76 -3.63 1.63
CA PRO A 31 19.51 -2.18 1.59
C PRO A 31 18.02 -1.80 1.72
N ARG A 32 17.10 -2.67 1.28
CA ARG A 32 15.65 -2.42 1.40
C ARG A 32 15.18 -2.34 2.84
N GLY A 33 15.81 -3.10 3.75
CA GLY A 33 15.49 -3.07 5.17
C GLY A 33 15.90 -1.76 5.84
N GLU A 34 17.03 -1.18 5.42
CA GLU A 34 17.46 0.13 5.87
C GLU A 34 16.49 1.22 5.43
N VAL A 35 16.11 1.24 4.15
CA VAL A 35 15.14 2.21 3.62
C VAL A 35 13.82 2.10 4.38
N TYR A 36 13.30 0.88 4.55
CA TYR A 36 12.05 0.66 5.27
C TYR A 36 12.11 1.09 6.74
N GLY A 37 13.18 0.75 7.47
CA GLY A 37 13.32 1.13 8.88
C GLY A 37 13.29 2.65 9.08
N LYS A 38 13.99 3.38 8.20
CA LYS A 38 13.96 4.86 8.20
C LYS A 38 12.58 5.40 7.86
N GLU A 39 11.98 4.93 6.76
CA GLU A 39 10.66 5.39 6.32
C GLU A 39 9.56 5.11 7.35
N GLU A 40 9.59 3.96 8.02
CA GLU A 40 8.56 3.62 9.01
C GLU A 40 8.56 4.57 10.22
N LEU A 41 9.72 5.13 10.59
CA LEU A 41 9.79 6.11 11.68
C LEU A 41 9.36 7.51 11.26
N ILE A 42 9.63 7.90 10.02
CA ILE A 42 9.45 9.29 9.55
C ILE A 42 8.06 9.48 8.94
N ALA A 43 7.69 8.61 8.00
CA ALA A 43 6.47 8.73 7.21
C ALA A 43 6.07 7.33 6.69
N PRO A 44 5.42 6.50 7.52
CA PRO A 44 5.09 5.13 7.14
C PRO A 44 4.13 5.12 5.95
N LYS A 45 4.46 4.36 4.92
CA LYS A 45 3.63 4.22 3.71
C LYS A 45 3.25 2.77 3.46
N ARG A 46 2.11 2.53 2.83
CA ARG A 46 1.62 1.18 2.48
C ARG A 46 0.98 1.16 1.11
N VAL A 47 1.16 0.06 0.39
CA VAL A 47 0.27 -0.29 -0.73
C VAL A 47 -1.05 -0.73 -0.12
N VAL A 48 -2.13 -0.04 -0.46
CA VAL A 48 -3.47 -0.38 0.03
C VAL A 48 -4.13 -1.32 -0.96
N THR A 49 -4.50 -2.51 -0.52
CA THR A 49 -5.25 -3.49 -1.30
C THR A 49 -6.68 -3.58 -0.76
N SER A 50 -7.68 -3.57 -1.65
CA SER A 50 -9.10 -3.60 -1.29
C SER A 50 -9.95 -4.19 -2.41
N THR A 51 -11.27 -4.06 -2.30
CA THR A 51 -12.23 -4.44 -3.34
C THR A 51 -13.29 -3.35 -3.51
N VAL A 52 -13.74 -3.16 -4.75
CA VAL A 52 -14.88 -2.30 -5.11
C VAL A 52 -16.02 -3.15 -5.66
N LYS A 53 -17.25 -2.63 -5.67
CA LYS A 53 -18.37 -3.35 -6.31
C LYS A 53 -18.16 -3.41 -7.82
N ILE A 54 -18.67 -4.44 -8.47
CA ILE A 54 -18.67 -4.53 -9.93
C ILE A 54 -19.97 -5.13 -10.45
N LYS A 55 -20.51 -4.56 -11.53
CA LYS A 55 -21.68 -5.05 -12.27
C LYS A 55 -21.24 -5.84 -13.50
N ASN A 56 -22.09 -6.77 -13.93
CA ASN A 56 -21.93 -7.58 -15.15
C ASN A 56 -20.65 -8.46 -15.18
N ALA A 57 -20.02 -8.70 -14.04
CA ALA A 57 -18.93 -9.65 -13.88
C ALA A 57 -19.42 -10.95 -13.22
N LEU A 58 -18.61 -12.00 -13.29
CA LEU A 58 -18.86 -13.26 -12.60
C LEU A 58 -18.85 -13.07 -11.06
N ASP A 59 -17.85 -12.35 -10.54
CA ASP A 59 -17.75 -12.01 -9.12
C ASP A 59 -18.42 -10.66 -8.83
N LYS A 60 -18.98 -10.48 -7.63
CA LYS A 60 -19.64 -9.22 -7.21
C LYS A 60 -18.67 -8.13 -6.75
N ARG A 61 -17.37 -8.43 -6.71
CA ARG A 61 -16.31 -7.57 -6.17
C ARG A 61 -15.09 -7.63 -7.07
N CYS A 62 -14.59 -6.47 -7.48
CA CYS A 62 -13.36 -6.36 -8.25
C CYS A 62 -12.19 -6.00 -7.32
N PRO A 63 -11.07 -6.75 -7.33
CA PRO A 63 -9.92 -6.44 -6.50
C PRO A 63 -9.14 -5.25 -7.08
N VAL A 64 -8.78 -4.33 -6.18
CA VAL A 64 -8.05 -3.11 -6.52
C VAL A 64 -6.89 -2.90 -5.57
N LYS A 65 -5.89 -2.13 -6.00
CA LYS A 65 -4.81 -1.68 -5.12
C LYS A 65 -4.36 -0.27 -5.48
N THR A 66 -3.71 0.43 -4.57
CA THR A 66 -2.87 1.57 -4.96
C THR A 66 -1.68 1.04 -5.79
N GLU A 67 -1.32 1.76 -6.86
CA GLU A 67 -0.22 1.37 -7.73
C GLU A 67 1.11 1.32 -6.95
N LYS A 68 1.28 2.28 -6.02
CA LYS A 68 2.44 2.45 -5.13
C LYS A 68 1.98 2.66 -3.69
N SER A 69 2.93 2.76 -2.77
CA SER A 69 2.64 3.03 -1.37
C SER A 69 2.17 4.48 -1.16
N ILE A 70 1.10 4.65 -0.39
CA ILE A 70 0.60 5.96 0.07
C ILE A 70 0.82 6.11 1.59
N PRO A 71 0.84 7.34 2.13
CA PRO A 71 0.92 7.56 3.58
C PRO A 71 -0.13 6.77 4.37
N LYS A 72 0.29 6.11 5.44
CA LYS A 72 -0.52 5.16 6.22
C LYS A 72 -1.78 5.80 6.80
N GLU A 73 -1.70 7.07 7.17
CA GLU A 73 -2.84 7.85 7.67
C GLU A 73 -3.98 7.99 6.66
N LEU A 74 -3.71 7.84 5.35
CA LEU A 74 -4.71 7.89 4.29
C LEU A 74 -5.42 6.57 4.06
N ASN A 75 -4.95 5.47 4.66
CA ASN A 75 -5.47 4.13 4.39
C ASN A 75 -6.98 4.02 4.69
N PHE A 76 -7.42 4.47 5.86
CA PHE A 76 -8.85 4.39 6.23
C PHE A 76 -9.71 5.29 5.38
N LYS A 77 -9.24 6.51 5.10
CA LYS A 77 -9.93 7.44 4.19
C LYS A 77 -10.10 6.84 2.80
N LEU A 78 -9.08 6.13 2.29
CA LEU A 78 -9.18 5.42 1.02
C LEU A 78 -10.22 4.29 1.06
N MET A 79 -10.29 3.53 2.16
CA MET A 79 -11.29 2.47 2.30
C MET A 79 -12.72 3.01 2.27
N ASP A 80 -12.96 4.17 2.90
CA ASP A 80 -14.27 4.83 2.88
C ASP A 80 -14.64 5.32 1.48
N GLU A 81 -13.68 5.87 0.72
CA GLU A 81 -13.88 6.29 -0.67
C GLU A 81 -14.24 5.09 -1.57
N LEU A 82 -13.47 4.00 -1.47
CA LEU A 82 -13.66 2.78 -2.27
C LEU A 82 -15.00 2.08 -2.00
N LYS A 83 -15.57 2.24 -0.81
CA LYS A 83 -16.88 1.66 -0.45
C LYS A 83 -18.00 2.12 -1.38
N ASN A 84 -17.91 3.35 -1.89
CA ASN A 84 -18.94 3.99 -2.70
C ASN A 84 -18.73 3.79 -4.22
N ILE A 85 -17.61 3.18 -4.62
CA ILE A 85 -17.28 2.95 -6.02
C ILE A 85 -17.89 1.63 -6.51
N GLU A 86 -18.47 1.70 -7.71
CA GLU A 86 -19.01 0.56 -8.45
C GLU A 86 -18.51 0.60 -9.89
N LEU A 87 -17.78 -0.46 -10.29
CA LEU A 87 -17.31 -0.67 -11.65
C LEU A 87 -18.37 -1.41 -12.47
N THR A 88 -18.22 -1.43 -13.79
CA THR A 88 -19.02 -2.26 -14.70
C THR A 88 -18.07 -3.00 -15.62
N ALA A 89 -18.19 -4.32 -15.71
CA ALA A 89 -17.40 -5.14 -16.61
C ALA A 89 -17.71 -4.81 -18.09
N PRO A 90 -16.74 -4.97 -19.01
CA PRO A 90 -15.40 -5.51 -18.76
C PRO A 90 -14.43 -4.47 -18.17
N VAL A 91 -13.60 -4.91 -17.22
CA VAL A 91 -12.44 -4.16 -16.72
C VAL A 91 -11.18 -5.00 -16.87
N LYS A 92 -10.05 -4.33 -17.11
CA LYS A 92 -8.74 -4.96 -17.28
C LYS A 92 -7.82 -4.60 -16.13
N ARG A 93 -6.87 -5.49 -15.86
CA ARG A 93 -5.78 -5.24 -14.93
C ARG A 93 -5.01 -3.98 -15.37
N GLY A 94 -4.83 -3.06 -14.43
CA GLY A 94 -4.21 -1.77 -14.68
C GLY A 94 -5.21 -0.64 -14.94
N ASP A 95 -6.50 -0.94 -15.16
CA ASP A 95 -7.52 0.10 -15.29
C ASP A 95 -7.57 0.96 -14.03
N ILE A 96 -7.60 2.28 -14.22
CA ILE A 96 -7.58 3.27 -13.14
C ILE A 96 -9.00 3.43 -12.60
N VAL A 97 -9.15 3.16 -11.30
CA VAL A 97 -10.38 3.34 -10.54
C VAL A 97 -10.45 4.73 -9.91
N ILE A 98 -9.33 5.20 -9.35
CA ILE A 98 -9.17 6.56 -8.84
C ILE A 98 -7.82 7.07 -9.32
N LYS A 99 -7.81 8.19 -10.06
CA LYS A 99 -6.57 8.82 -10.51
C LYS A 99 -6.04 9.78 -9.43
N ASN A 100 -4.74 9.76 -9.17
CA ASN A 100 -4.03 10.64 -8.24
C ASN A 100 -4.73 10.77 -6.87
N VAL A 101 -4.92 9.63 -6.20
CA VAL A 101 -5.70 9.55 -4.96
C VAL A 101 -5.15 10.49 -3.90
N PHE A 102 -5.99 11.37 -3.38
CA PHE A 102 -5.64 12.41 -2.39
C PHE A 102 -4.43 13.27 -2.78
N ASN A 103 -4.19 13.50 -4.08
CA ASN A 103 -3.04 14.26 -4.59
C ASN A 103 -1.67 13.66 -4.22
N THR A 104 -1.60 12.34 -4.02
CA THR A 104 -0.36 11.63 -3.64
C THR A 104 0.55 11.30 -4.84
N GLY A 105 0.08 11.52 -6.07
CA GLY A 105 0.71 11.06 -7.30
C GLY A 105 0.53 9.56 -7.57
N VAL A 106 -0.35 8.89 -6.83
CA VAL A 106 -0.59 7.44 -6.91
C VAL A 106 -2.00 7.15 -7.37
N ASP A 107 -2.15 6.25 -8.33
CA ASP A 107 -3.46 5.78 -8.80
C ASP A 107 -3.95 4.56 -8.01
N VAL A 108 -5.27 4.36 -7.95
CA VAL A 108 -5.87 3.09 -7.57
C VAL A 108 -6.23 2.33 -8.83
N VAL A 109 -5.77 1.09 -8.95
CA VAL A 109 -5.88 0.28 -10.17
C VAL A 109 -6.50 -1.09 -9.91
N VAL A 110 -7.17 -1.62 -10.93
CA VAL A 110 -7.69 -2.99 -10.96
C VAL A 110 -6.56 -4.01 -11.03
N THR A 111 -6.69 -5.14 -10.33
CA THR A 111 -5.66 -6.19 -10.28
C THR A 111 -6.02 -7.50 -10.99
N LYS A 112 -7.27 -7.64 -11.47
CA LYS A 112 -7.80 -8.83 -12.15
C LYS A 112 -8.71 -8.42 -13.31
N ASP A 113 -8.55 -9.07 -14.47
CA ASP A 113 -9.48 -8.91 -15.61
C ASP A 113 -10.84 -9.52 -15.24
N MET A 114 -11.93 -8.76 -15.44
CA MET A 114 -13.27 -9.13 -14.98
C MET A 114 -14.38 -8.59 -15.87
#